data_AF-A0A9E4IXU9-F1
#
_entry.id   AF-A0A9E4IXU9-F1
#
_cell.length_a   1.000
_cell.length_b   1.000
_cell.length_c   1.000
_cell.angle_alpha   90.00
_cell.angle_beta   90.00
_cell.angle_gamma   90.00
#
_symmetry.space_group_name_H-M   'P 1'
#
loop_
_entity.id
_entity.type
_entity.pdbx_description
1 polymer ?
#
loop_
_entity_poly.entity_id
_entity_poly.type
_entity_poly.pdbx_seq_one_letter_code
_entity_poly.pdbx_strand_id
1 'polypeptide(L)'
;MTASDRQRSNCAPAAATAVALAVWALALAGASRASAQSAAAERHRIPADYMSYLGADWLERSERITEEQPERVLDAMGLQPGDVVADVGCGSGYYARRIARRVQPGGTVYCEDIQPEMLDIMRERNAADGVSGIEAVLGAPDDPRLPPGAIDWVIIVDVYHEMSDPEPMLAGIRGALAPGGRVALLEYRVEDGTGDQILADHAMSVRQVLLEWQAAGFELAALHDFLPSQHLFFFRADGSGAADDVLADHDLFAALAAGLIEVEPRGAGADAVTLRIRRTGDRPLVITSPVATRFTTGGTSDMIARRDGWIVLDDGEWREWTLRAVARRPDGAPPEPGQPLEIHPPTTIPRIAAVLYEAQAGTYTVADSPTLYPLRTRAIESAAVWITDGDASYASIEPLIDGARVPAQYAAAFALIFIDRAGIDVTRRQVWADREEIFGRLRDQGLQVWYDLKTESR
;
A
#
# COMPACT_ATOMS: atom_id res chain seq x y z
N MET A 1 -75.93 33.18 -30.51
CA MET A 1 -75.32 33.88 -31.66
C MET A 1 -73.83 33.89 -31.41
N THR A 2 -73.10 32.88 -31.92
CA THR A 2 -72.27 32.89 -33.15
C THR A 2 -71.02 33.77 -32.98
N ALA A 3 -69.83 33.15 -32.80
CA ALA A 3 -68.79 32.89 -33.84
C ALA A 3 -67.98 34.18 -34.18
N SER A 4 -66.66 34.24 -34.41
CA SER A 4 -65.55 33.30 -34.59
C SER A 4 -64.22 34.11 -34.46
N ASP A 5 -63.06 33.42 -34.53
CA ASP A 5 -61.69 33.91 -34.85
C ASP A 5 -60.95 34.76 -33.78
N ARG A 6 -59.68 34.51 -33.41
CA ARG A 6 -58.58 33.73 -34.00
C ARG A 6 -57.50 33.40 -32.95
N GLN A 7 -56.97 32.19 -33.03
CA GLN A 7 -55.71 31.71 -32.45
C GLN A 7 -54.47 32.47 -32.97
N ARG A 8 -53.52 32.78 -32.07
CA ARG A 8 -52.05 32.69 -32.25
C ARG A 8 -51.41 32.44 -30.88
N SER A 9 -51.03 31.20 -30.59
CA SER A 9 -49.65 30.69 -30.58
C SER A 9 -48.75 31.25 -29.47
N ASN A 10 -48.42 30.42 -28.48
CA ASN A 10 -47.08 30.35 -27.90
C ASN A 10 -46.90 29.01 -27.17
N CYS A 11 -46.12 28.12 -27.78
CA CYS A 11 -45.57 26.90 -27.20
C CYS A 11 -44.04 27.05 -27.17
N ALA A 12 -43.42 26.90 -25.99
CA ALA A 12 -42.10 26.29 -25.71
C ALA A 12 -41.50 26.87 -24.39
N PRO A 13 -40.59 26.16 -23.69
CA PRO A 13 -40.52 24.72 -23.45
C PRO A 13 -40.23 24.36 -21.96
N ALA A 14 -40.81 23.27 -21.46
CA ALA A 14 -40.50 22.69 -20.14
C ALA A 14 -39.44 21.55 -20.20
N ALA A 15 -38.63 21.50 -21.26
CA ALA A 15 -37.76 20.35 -21.56
C ALA A 15 -36.28 20.51 -21.14
N ALA A 16 -35.84 21.70 -20.71
CA ALA A 16 -34.42 21.95 -20.44
C ALA A 16 -33.96 21.51 -19.03
N THR A 17 -34.86 21.41 -18.05
CA THR A 17 -34.48 21.19 -16.64
C THR A 17 -34.34 19.70 -16.27
N ALA A 18 -35.06 18.80 -16.96
CA ALA A 18 -35.01 17.36 -16.68
C ALA A 18 -33.75 16.67 -17.23
N VAL A 19 -33.18 17.18 -18.33
CA VAL A 19 -31.95 16.63 -18.93
C VAL A 19 -30.73 16.98 -18.08
N ALA A 20 -30.69 18.15 -17.45
CA ALA A 20 -29.59 18.54 -16.57
C ALA A 20 -29.50 17.65 -15.32
N LEU A 21 -30.62 17.36 -14.65
CA LEU A 21 -30.63 16.48 -13.46
C LEU A 21 -30.23 15.03 -13.79
N ALA A 22 -30.63 14.51 -14.95
CA ALA A 22 -30.24 13.16 -15.39
C ALA A 22 -28.74 13.06 -15.72
N VAL A 23 -28.15 14.11 -16.32
CA VAL A 23 -26.70 14.16 -16.62
C VAL A 23 -25.86 14.25 -15.34
N TRP A 24 -26.30 15.02 -14.34
CA TRP A 24 -25.62 15.09 -13.03
C TRP A 24 -25.73 13.79 -12.23
N ALA A 25 -26.89 13.11 -12.24
CA ALA A 25 -27.07 11.82 -11.57
C ALA A 25 -26.23 10.70 -12.22
N LEU A 26 -26.10 10.70 -13.55
CA LEU A 26 -25.25 9.76 -14.28
C LEU A 26 -23.75 10.03 -14.06
N ALA A 27 -23.34 11.30 -13.95
CA ALA A 27 -21.95 11.66 -13.62
C ALA A 27 -21.56 11.25 -12.20
N LEU A 28 -22.44 11.46 -11.22
CA LEU A 28 -22.23 11.02 -9.82
C LEU A 28 -22.23 9.49 -9.68
N ALA A 29 -23.12 8.79 -10.40
CA ALA A 29 -23.15 7.32 -10.41
C ALA A 29 -21.95 6.70 -11.15
N GLY A 30 -21.42 7.37 -12.17
CA GLY A 30 -20.19 6.98 -12.87
C GLY A 30 -18.95 7.18 -12.00
N ALA A 31 -18.86 8.30 -11.30
CA ALA A 31 -17.76 8.60 -10.38
C ALA A 31 -17.75 7.64 -9.16
N SER A 32 -18.92 7.30 -8.61
CA SER A 32 -19.00 6.37 -7.47
C SER A 32 -18.67 4.92 -7.85
N ARG A 33 -19.05 4.45 -9.04
CA ARG A 33 -18.64 3.12 -9.54
C ARG A 33 -17.15 3.04 -9.86
N ALA A 34 -16.58 4.08 -10.49
CA ALA A 34 -15.15 4.15 -10.75
C ALA A 34 -14.33 4.21 -9.45
N SER A 35 -14.80 4.97 -8.45
CA SER A 35 -14.18 5.03 -7.11
C SER A 35 -14.27 3.69 -6.37
N ALA A 36 -15.42 3.01 -6.38
CA ALA A 36 -15.57 1.70 -5.75
C ALA A 36 -14.73 0.61 -6.43
N GLN A 37 -14.61 0.66 -7.76
CA GLN A 37 -13.76 -0.27 -8.51
C GLN A 37 -12.27 0.02 -8.30
N SER A 38 -11.87 1.29 -8.17
CA SER A 38 -10.50 1.69 -7.77
C SER A 38 -10.18 1.19 -6.37
N ALA A 39 -11.07 1.41 -5.40
CA ALA A 39 -10.89 0.92 -4.04
C ALA A 39 -10.80 -0.62 -3.96
N ALA A 40 -11.60 -1.34 -4.75
CA ALA A 40 -11.53 -2.80 -4.83
C ALA A 40 -10.25 -3.31 -5.53
N ALA A 41 -9.72 -2.56 -6.49
CA ALA A 41 -8.43 -2.86 -7.10
C ALA A 41 -7.26 -2.57 -6.14
N GLU A 42 -7.34 -1.47 -5.37
CA GLU A 42 -6.34 -1.04 -4.38
C GLU A 42 -6.27 -1.96 -3.15
N ARG A 43 -7.34 -2.69 -2.85
CA ARG A 43 -7.35 -3.76 -1.83
C ARG A 43 -6.69 -5.06 -2.29
N HIS A 44 -6.46 -5.24 -3.60
CA HIS A 44 -5.87 -6.48 -4.09
C HIS A 44 -4.35 -6.37 -4.08
N ARG A 45 -3.74 -7.06 -3.11
CA ARG A 45 -2.34 -7.48 -3.17
C ARG A 45 -2.20 -8.86 -3.79
N ILE A 46 -0.97 -9.22 -4.17
CA ILE A 46 -0.60 -10.61 -4.46
C ILE A 46 -0.06 -11.18 -3.15
N PRO A 47 -0.70 -12.19 -2.55
CA PRO A 47 -0.18 -12.83 -1.35
C PRO A 47 1.20 -13.43 -1.63
N ALA A 48 2.14 -13.19 -0.73
CA ALA A 48 3.43 -13.86 -0.75
C ALA A 48 3.27 -15.33 -0.33
N ASP A 49 4.19 -16.18 -0.79
CA ASP A 49 4.33 -17.52 -0.23
C ASP A 49 4.90 -17.43 1.18
N TYR A 50 4.32 -18.16 2.13
CA TYR A 50 4.84 -18.19 3.50
C TYR A 50 6.19 -18.89 3.61
N MET A 51 7.02 -18.45 4.55
CA MET A 51 8.32 -19.06 4.81
C MET A 51 8.18 -20.51 5.29
N SER A 52 8.86 -21.46 4.63
CA SER A 52 8.95 -22.85 5.10
C SER A 52 9.63 -22.93 6.47
N TYR A 53 9.16 -23.84 7.34
CA TYR A 53 9.78 -24.17 8.64
C TYR A 53 11.29 -24.49 8.56
N LEU A 54 11.80 -24.88 7.39
CA LEU A 54 13.24 -25.08 7.16
C LEU A 54 14.05 -23.78 7.30
N GLY A 55 13.40 -22.61 7.19
CA GLY A 55 13.98 -21.29 7.37
C GLY A 55 13.91 -20.76 8.81
N ALA A 56 13.39 -21.51 9.78
CA ALA A 56 13.09 -21.01 11.13
C ALA A 56 14.30 -20.42 11.89
N ASP A 57 15.54 -20.78 11.54
CA ASP A 57 16.74 -20.17 12.11
C ASP A 57 16.92 -18.71 11.69
N TRP A 58 16.45 -18.34 10.49
CA TRP A 58 16.48 -16.95 10.01
C TRP A 58 15.64 -16.01 10.88
N LEU A 59 14.57 -16.52 11.50
CA LEU A 59 13.72 -15.77 12.43
C LEU A 59 14.42 -15.45 13.76
N GLU A 60 15.55 -16.10 14.08
CA GLU A 60 16.32 -15.85 15.31
C GLU A 60 17.60 -15.06 15.07
N ARG A 61 17.84 -14.60 13.83
CA ARG A 61 19.04 -13.83 13.48
C ARG A 61 19.15 -12.59 14.36
N SER A 62 20.39 -12.27 14.77
CA SER A 62 20.67 -11.19 15.70
C SER A 62 20.29 -9.81 15.17
N GLU A 63 20.31 -9.66 13.85
CA GLU A 63 20.04 -8.45 13.09
C GLU A 63 18.60 -7.96 13.30
N ARG A 64 17.63 -8.87 13.54
CA ARG A 64 16.22 -8.53 13.86
C ARG A 64 16.10 -7.55 15.03
N ILE A 65 17.00 -7.62 16.00
CA ILE A 65 16.98 -6.71 17.17
C ILE A 65 17.13 -5.25 16.71
N THR A 66 17.97 -4.99 15.71
CA THR A 66 18.21 -3.64 15.19
C THR A 66 17.22 -3.27 14.08
N GLU A 67 16.89 -4.24 13.21
CA GLU A 67 16.03 -4.05 12.04
C GLU A 67 14.55 -3.88 12.40
N GLU A 68 14.06 -4.66 13.37
CA GLU A 68 12.63 -4.77 13.71
C GLU A 68 12.32 -4.29 15.14
N GLN A 69 13.35 -4.07 15.96
CA GLN A 69 13.27 -3.43 17.28
C GLN A 69 12.15 -4.01 18.20
N PRO A 70 12.11 -5.33 18.40
CA PRO A 70 10.98 -6.03 19.05
C PRO A 70 10.67 -5.50 20.45
N GLU A 71 11.69 -5.10 21.22
CA GLU A 71 11.45 -4.56 22.56
C GLU A 71 10.69 -3.23 22.53
N ARG A 72 10.95 -2.35 21.54
CA ARG A 72 10.20 -1.08 21.40
C ARG A 72 8.75 -1.32 20.97
N VAL A 73 8.53 -2.34 20.15
CA VAL A 73 7.17 -2.78 19.75
C VAL A 73 6.39 -3.23 20.97
N LEU A 74 6.98 -4.12 21.78
CA LEU A 74 6.34 -4.64 22.98
C LEU A 74 6.14 -3.57 24.07
N ASP A 75 7.05 -2.60 24.15
CA ASP A 75 6.89 -1.44 25.04
C ASP A 75 5.74 -0.53 24.58
N ALA A 76 5.55 -0.35 23.26
CA ALA A 76 4.43 0.41 22.70
C ALA A 76 3.08 -0.29 22.89
N MET A 77 3.05 -1.63 22.85
CA MET A 77 1.85 -2.42 23.15
C MET A 77 1.40 -2.28 24.62
N GLY A 78 2.32 -1.93 25.52
CA GLY A 78 1.97 -1.69 26.93
C GLY A 78 1.41 -2.91 27.66
N LEU A 79 1.87 -4.11 27.30
CA LEU A 79 1.45 -5.38 27.88
C LEU A 79 1.51 -5.38 29.41
N GLN A 80 0.51 -5.98 30.06
CA GLN A 80 0.39 -6.11 31.50
C GLN A 80 0.46 -7.58 31.95
N PRO A 81 0.92 -7.86 33.18
CA PRO A 81 0.72 -9.16 33.79
C PRO A 81 -0.75 -9.57 33.80
N GLY A 82 -1.05 -10.78 33.32
CA GLY A 82 -2.41 -11.29 33.20
C GLY A 82 -3.02 -11.19 31.80
N ASP A 83 -2.43 -10.39 30.89
CA ASP A 83 -2.94 -10.27 29.52
C ASP A 83 -2.91 -11.62 28.78
N VAL A 84 -3.95 -11.84 27.97
CA VAL A 84 -4.04 -12.95 27.03
C VAL A 84 -3.66 -12.43 25.64
N VAL A 85 -2.58 -12.95 25.08
CA VAL A 85 -2.00 -12.45 23.82
C VAL A 85 -2.00 -13.56 22.77
N ALA A 86 -2.30 -13.25 21.52
CA ALA A 86 -2.11 -14.14 20.38
C ALA A 86 -0.99 -13.61 19.48
N ASP A 87 0.02 -14.43 19.19
CA ASP A 87 1.05 -14.21 18.18
C ASP A 87 0.62 -15.02 16.95
N VAL A 88 0.07 -14.36 15.93
CA VAL A 88 -0.51 -14.99 14.72
C VAL A 88 0.55 -15.05 13.63
N GLY A 89 0.82 -16.24 13.12
CA GLY A 89 2.04 -16.52 12.35
C GLY A 89 3.30 -16.49 13.21
N CYS A 90 3.25 -17.10 14.40
CA CYS A 90 4.29 -16.95 15.40
C CYS A 90 5.65 -17.58 15.00
N GLY A 91 5.66 -18.43 13.97
CA GLY A 91 6.86 -19.10 13.47
C GLY A 91 7.58 -19.85 14.57
N SER A 92 8.83 -19.46 14.81
CA SER A 92 9.63 -20.07 15.87
C SER A 92 9.27 -19.64 17.31
N GLY A 93 8.28 -18.77 17.49
CA GLY A 93 7.91 -18.18 18.78
C GLY A 93 8.81 -17.02 19.23
N TYR A 94 9.46 -16.32 18.30
CA TYR A 94 10.39 -15.22 18.61
C TYR A 94 9.71 -14.10 19.43
N TYR A 95 8.53 -13.66 19.03
CA TYR A 95 7.72 -12.70 19.79
C TYR A 95 7.03 -13.38 20.97
N ALA A 96 6.41 -14.55 20.76
CA ALA A 96 5.73 -15.30 21.82
C ALA A 96 6.56 -15.47 23.10
N ARG A 97 7.86 -15.81 23.02
CA ARG A 97 8.74 -15.94 24.19
C ARG A 97 8.96 -14.61 24.92
N ARG A 98 9.04 -13.50 24.21
CA ARG A 98 9.24 -12.16 24.79
C ARG A 98 7.96 -11.64 25.44
N ILE A 99 6.82 -11.89 24.79
CA ILE A 99 5.49 -11.56 25.29
C ILE A 99 5.20 -12.36 26.57
N ALA A 100 5.45 -13.67 26.56
CA ALA A 100 5.21 -14.54 27.69
C ALA A 100 5.93 -14.04 28.95
N ARG A 101 7.16 -13.55 28.83
CA ARG A 101 7.91 -12.97 29.97
C ARG A 101 7.27 -11.68 30.53
N ARG A 102 6.57 -10.90 29.71
CA ARG A 102 5.93 -9.63 30.10
C ARG A 102 4.56 -9.83 30.74
N VAL A 103 3.80 -10.82 30.28
CA VAL A 103 2.43 -11.07 30.75
C VAL A 103 2.37 -12.00 31.97
N GLN A 104 3.50 -12.51 32.45
CA GLN A 104 3.55 -13.21 33.74
C GLN A 104 3.57 -12.25 34.94
N PRO A 105 3.03 -12.66 36.11
CA PRO A 105 2.29 -13.91 36.33
C PRO A 105 0.86 -13.85 35.79
N GLY A 106 0.34 -14.99 35.33
CA GLY A 106 -1.09 -15.18 35.09
C GLY A 106 -1.59 -14.91 33.66
N GLY A 107 -0.76 -14.34 32.80
CA GLY A 107 -1.07 -14.22 31.37
C GLY A 107 -0.75 -15.50 30.58
N THR A 108 -1.30 -15.56 29.37
CA THR A 108 -1.14 -16.67 28.41
C THR A 108 -0.84 -16.11 27.04
N VAL A 109 0.06 -16.76 26.31
CA VAL A 109 0.33 -16.46 24.90
C VAL A 109 -0.13 -17.61 24.03
N TYR A 110 -1.06 -17.36 23.11
CA TYR A 110 -1.39 -18.26 22.02
C TYR A 110 -0.41 -18.04 20.87
N CYS A 111 0.46 -19.01 20.61
CA CYS A 111 1.34 -19.02 19.45
C CYS A 111 0.61 -19.78 18.34
N GLU A 112 0.09 -19.05 17.38
CA GLU A 112 -0.67 -19.57 16.25
C GLU A 112 0.22 -19.63 15.01
N ASP A 113 0.23 -20.77 14.32
CA ASP A 113 0.91 -20.94 13.04
C ASP A 113 0.20 -22.01 12.21
N ILE A 114 0.27 -21.89 10.87
CA ILE A 114 -0.30 -22.87 9.93
C ILE A 114 0.58 -24.13 9.80
N GLN A 115 1.88 -24.01 10.08
CA GLN A 115 2.83 -25.10 9.97
C GLN A 115 2.99 -25.83 11.31
N PRO A 116 2.61 -27.12 11.41
CA PRO A 116 2.81 -27.89 12.64
C PRO A 116 4.29 -27.97 13.04
N GLU A 117 5.21 -27.98 12.06
CA GLU A 117 6.65 -28.00 12.30
C GLU A 117 7.16 -26.71 12.98
N MET A 118 6.59 -25.54 12.66
CA MET A 118 6.93 -24.29 13.35
C MET A 118 6.52 -24.35 14.83
N LEU A 119 5.35 -24.92 15.12
CA LEU A 119 4.89 -25.10 16.49
C LEU A 119 5.78 -26.08 17.28
N ASP A 120 6.30 -27.13 16.64
CA ASP A 120 7.28 -28.04 17.27
C ASP A 120 8.60 -27.32 17.56
N ILE A 121 9.15 -26.57 16.60
CA ILE A 121 10.37 -25.74 16.78
C ILE A 121 10.18 -24.74 17.92
N MET A 122 9.02 -24.07 17.96
CA MET A 122 8.69 -23.12 19.01
C MET A 122 8.67 -23.78 20.39
N ARG A 123 8.06 -24.97 20.52
CA ARG A 123 8.05 -25.72 21.79
C ARG A 123 9.47 -26.08 22.25
N GLU A 124 10.31 -26.53 21.33
CA GLU A 124 11.72 -26.86 21.63
C GLU A 124 12.48 -25.63 22.12
N ARG A 125 12.34 -24.49 21.43
CA ARG A 125 13.01 -23.22 21.81
C ARG A 125 12.49 -22.68 23.13
N ASN A 126 11.17 -22.75 23.38
CA ASN A 126 10.58 -22.35 24.66
C ASN A 126 11.14 -23.18 25.82
N ALA A 127 11.25 -24.51 25.63
CA ALA A 127 11.81 -25.40 26.63
C ALA A 127 13.30 -25.09 26.90
N ALA A 128 14.08 -24.82 25.86
CA ALA A 128 15.49 -24.42 25.98
C ALA A 128 15.66 -23.09 26.73
N ASP A 129 14.78 -22.12 26.47
CA ASP A 129 14.81 -20.79 27.09
C ASP A 129 14.18 -20.75 28.50
N GLY A 130 13.58 -21.88 28.94
CA GLY A 130 12.87 -21.98 30.22
C GLY A 130 11.62 -21.10 30.31
N VAL A 131 10.96 -20.83 29.18
CA VAL A 131 9.76 -19.99 29.10
C VAL A 131 8.50 -20.86 29.15
N SER A 132 7.54 -20.47 29.99
CA SER A 132 6.23 -21.10 30.13
C SER A 132 5.10 -20.10 29.82
N GLY A 133 3.84 -20.57 29.83
CA GLY A 133 2.68 -19.72 29.55
C GLY A 133 2.44 -19.48 28.06
N ILE A 134 2.92 -20.39 27.21
CA ILE A 134 2.70 -20.35 25.76
C ILE A 134 1.92 -21.60 25.34
N GLU A 135 0.78 -21.40 24.70
CA GLU A 135 -0.09 -22.44 24.14
C GLU A 135 0.00 -22.43 22.61
N ALA A 136 0.22 -23.59 22.01
CA ALA A 136 0.30 -23.72 20.56
C ALA A 136 -1.10 -23.87 19.94
N VAL A 137 -1.37 -23.13 18.87
CA VAL A 137 -2.61 -23.20 18.09
C VAL A 137 -2.24 -23.49 16.63
N LEU A 138 -2.81 -24.55 16.07
CA LEU A 138 -2.64 -24.86 14.64
C LEU A 138 -3.80 -24.24 13.87
N GLY A 139 -3.55 -23.14 13.17
CA GLY A 139 -4.56 -22.43 12.38
C GLY A 139 -4.87 -23.07 11.03
N ALA A 140 -5.46 -22.27 10.17
CA ALA A 140 -5.80 -22.56 8.78
C ALA A 140 -5.68 -21.26 7.96
N PRO A 141 -5.60 -21.33 6.61
CA PRO A 141 -5.49 -20.14 5.77
C PRO A 141 -6.58 -19.09 6.01
N ASP A 142 -7.76 -19.52 6.42
CA ASP A 142 -8.98 -18.73 6.59
C ASP A 142 -9.51 -18.66 8.04
N ASP A 143 -8.82 -19.28 9.01
CA ASP A 143 -9.27 -19.34 10.41
C ASP A 143 -8.07 -19.44 11.38
N PRO A 144 -7.85 -18.44 12.25
CA PRO A 144 -6.76 -18.50 13.23
C PRO A 144 -7.04 -19.52 14.35
N ARG A 145 -8.28 -20.00 14.49
CA ARG A 145 -8.72 -20.96 15.54
C ARG A 145 -8.40 -20.52 16.96
N LEU A 146 -8.35 -19.20 17.17
CA LEU A 146 -8.15 -18.60 18.48
C LEU A 146 -9.43 -18.69 19.33
N PRO A 147 -9.31 -18.72 20.66
CA PRO A 147 -10.48 -18.68 21.54
C PRO A 147 -11.32 -17.40 21.34
N PRO A 148 -12.65 -17.52 21.19
CA PRO A 148 -13.52 -16.38 20.94
C PRO A 148 -13.61 -15.45 22.15
N GLY A 149 -13.55 -14.13 21.92
CA GLY A 149 -13.81 -13.10 22.92
C GLY A 149 -12.86 -13.07 24.12
N ALA A 150 -11.64 -13.61 23.98
CA ALA A 150 -10.73 -13.84 25.09
C ALA A 150 -9.36 -13.15 24.95
N ILE A 151 -9.02 -12.63 23.76
CA ILE A 151 -7.68 -12.12 23.47
C ILE A 151 -7.60 -10.60 23.70
N ASP A 152 -6.73 -10.16 24.61
CA ASP A 152 -6.48 -8.75 24.91
C ASP A 152 -5.59 -8.09 23.83
N TRP A 153 -4.61 -8.83 23.32
CA TRP A 153 -3.74 -8.39 22.22
C TRP A 153 -3.55 -9.49 21.18
N VAL A 154 -3.72 -9.15 19.92
CA VAL A 154 -3.19 -9.94 18.80
C VAL A 154 -1.96 -9.21 18.28
N ILE A 155 -0.88 -9.92 17.96
CA ILE A 155 0.25 -9.39 17.23
C ILE A 155 0.44 -10.21 15.94
N ILE A 156 0.70 -9.52 14.84
CA ILE A 156 0.97 -10.09 13.52
C ILE A 156 2.23 -9.40 13.02
N VAL A 157 3.33 -10.13 12.84
CA VAL A 157 4.63 -9.57 12.48
C VAL A 157 5.12 -10.15 11.17
N ASP A 158 5.12 -9.37 10.10
CA ASP A 158 5.59 -9.76 8.77
C ASP A 158 4.92 -11.04 8.23
N VAL A 159 3.61 -11.17 8.45
CA VAL A 159 2.82 -12.35 8.04
C VAL A 159 1.51 -11.97 7.34
N TYR A 160 0.98 -10.76 7.55
CA TYR A 160 -0.31 -10.41 6.96
C TYR A 160 -0.25 -10.42 5.42
N HIS A 161 0.89 -10.04 4.86
CA HIS A 161 1.16 -10.12 3.42
C HIS A 161 1.23 -11.57 2.86
N GLU A 162 1.38 -12.59 3.71
CA GLU A 162 1.36 -14.02 3.33
C GLU A 162 -0.06 -14.63 3.36
N MET A 163 -1.02 -13.95 4.00
CA MET A 163 -2.38 -14.49 4.15
C MET A 163 -3.09 -14.55 2.80
N SER A 164 -3.46 -15.74 2.32
CA SER A 164 -4.19 -15.94 1.06
C SER A 164 -5.65 -15.52 1.15
N ASP A 165 -6.26 -15.69 2.33
CA ASP A 165 -7.66 -15.42 2.60
C ASP A 165 -7.79 -14.43 3.78
N PRO A 166 -7.36 -13.16 3.60
CA PRO A 166 -7.29 -12.20 4.69
C PRO A 166 -8.66 -11.84 5.26
N GLU A 167 -9.72 -11.80 4.46
CA GLU A 167 -11.07 -11.45 4.93
C GLU A 167 -11.61 -12.40 6.02
N PRO A 168 -11.67 -13.74 5.80
CA PRO A 168 -12.11 -14.67 6.84
C PRO A 168 -11.12 -14.75 8.01
N MET A 169 -9.80 -14.67 7.75
CA MET A 169 -8.78 -14.61 8.80
C MET A 169 -9.01 -13.42 9.75
N LEU A 170 -9.17 -12.22 9.19
CA LEU A 170 -9.47 -11.00 9.96
C LEU A 170 -10.82 -11.09 10.69
N ALA A 171 -11.83 -11.74 10.10
CA ALA A 171 -13.10 -12.00 10.79
C ALA A 171 -12.92 -12.91 12.01
N GLY A 172 -12.08 -13.94 11.91
CA GLY A 172 -11.71 -14.82 13.02
C GLY A 172 -10.94 -14.07 14.11
N ILE A 173 -9.94 -13.28 13.73
CA ILE A 173 -9.17 -12.41 14.64
C ILE A 173 -10.11 -11.47 15.40
N ARG A 174 -10.99 -10.78 14.68
CA ARG A 174 -11.99 -9.88 15.28
C ARG A 174 -12.91 -10.60 16.27
N GLY A 175 -13.30 -11.84 15.97
CA GLY A 175 -14.11 -12.68 16.86
C GLY A 175 -13.36 -13.18 18.10
N ALA A 176 -12.02 -13.27 18.04
CA ALA A 176 -11.17 -13.68 19.14
C ALA A 176 -10.90 -12.55 20.15
N LEU A 177 -10.94 -11.29 19.72
CA LEU A 177 -10.69 -10.14 20.59
C LEU A 177 -11.69 -10.05 21.74
N ALA A 178 -11.16 -9.91 22.96
CA ALA A 178 -11.92 -9.52 24.13
C ALA A 178 -12.47 -8.09 23.98
N PRO A 179 -13.49 -7.69 24.77
CA PRO A 179 -13.94 -6.29 24.79
C PRO A 179 -12.77 -5.34 25.12
N GLY A 180 -12.45 -4.44 24.19
CA GLY A 180 -11.32 -3.51 24.33
C GLY A 180 -9.97 -4.06 23.85
N GLY A 181 -9.94 -5.33 23.40
CA GLY A 181 -8.76 -5.95 22.82
C GLY A 181 -8.29 -5.25 21.54
N ARG A 182 -6.99 -5.40 21.25
CA ARG A 182 -6.28 -4.68 20.19
C ARG A 182 -5.50 -5.62 19.29
N VAL A 183 -5.19 -5.17 18.09
CA VAL A 183 -4.26 -5.86 17.18
C VAL A 183 -3.05 -4.97 16.91
N ALA A 184 -1.85 -5.50 17.06
CA ALA A 184 -0.59 -4.92 16.63
C ALA A 184 -0.16 -5.57 15.31
N LEU A 185 -0.24 -4.81 14.22
CA LEU A 185 0.22 -5.26 12.91
C LEU A 185 1.56 -4.60 12.58
N LEU A 186 2.55 -5.41 12.22
CA LEU A 186 3.83 -4.96 11.70
C LEU A 186 4.01 -5.46 10.27
N GLU A 187 4.29 -4.53 9.36
CA GLU A 187 4.45 -4.82 7.94
C GLU A 187 5.55 -3.93 7.33
N TYR A 188 6.36 -4.49 6.42
CA TYR A 188 7.38 -3.70 5.72
C TYR A 188 6.74 -2.60 4.86
N ARG A 189 7.40 -1.44 4.83
CA ARG A 189 6.86 -0.24 4.17
C ARG A 189 7.25 -0.10 2.71
N VAL A 190 6.38 0.56 1.96
CA VAL A 190 6.53 0.79 0.51
C VAL A 190 7.01 2.22 0.21
N GLU A 191 6.59 3.18 1.02
CA GLU A 191 6.44 4.60 0.68
C GLU A 191 7.77 5.33 0.53
N ASP A 192 8.68 5.13 1.49
CA ASP A 192 9.94 5.87 1.60
C ASP A 192 11.15 5.08 1.10
N GLY A 193 10.95 3.83 0.64
CA GLY A 193 12.00 2.95 0.11
C GLY A 193 12.90 2.31 1.17
N THR A 194 12.65 2.51 2.46
CA THR A 194 13.40 1.79 3.51
C THR A 194 13.00 0.32 3.65
N GLY A 195 11.93 -0.10 2.97
CA GLY A 195 11.53 -1.50 2.78
C GLY A 195 11.97 -2.12 1.44
N ASP A 196 12.72 -1.40 0.59
CA ASP A 196 13.10 -1.89 -0.76
C ASP A 196 14.13 -3.03 -0.77
N GLN A 197 14.67 -3.40 0.39
CA GLN A 197 15.51 -4.59 0.58
C GLN A 197 14.70 -5.89 0.66
N ILE A 198 13.38 -5.80 0.85
CA ILE A 198 12.47 -6.93 0.95
C ILE A 198 11.73 -7.11 -0.39
N LEU A 199 11.31 -8.36 -0.68
CA LEU A 199 10.51 -8.68 -1.86
C LEU A 199 9.22 -7.85 -1.88
N ALA A 200 8.72 -7.54 -3.08
CA ALA A 200 7.67 -6.53 -3.22
C ALA A 200 6.30 -6.94 -2.70
N ASP A 201 5.99 -8.23 -2.76
CA ASP A 201 4.79 -8.83 -2.15
C ASP A 201 4.89 -9.01 -0.64
N HIS A 202 6.06 -8.74 -0.04
CA HIS A 202 6.28 -8.76 1.41
C HIS A 202 6.25 -7.36 2.04
N ALA A 203 5.80 -6.35 1.28
CA ALA A 203 5.65 -4.98 1.75
C ALA A 203 4.26 -4.45 1.42
N MET A 204 3.70 -3.65 2.31
CA MET A 204 2.38 -3.05 2.13
C MET A 204 2.40 -1.55 2.45
N SER A 205 1.68 -0.75 1.67
CA SER A 205 1.47 0.65 2.01
C SER A 205 0.43 0.79 3.14
N VAL A 206 0.53 1.85 3.93
CA VAL A 206 -0.49 2.23 4.92
C VAL A 206 -1.86 2.30 4.28
N ARG A 207 -1.94 2.79 3.04
CA ARG A 207 -3.19 2.87 2.29
C ARG A 207 -3.80 1.48 2.04
N GLN A 208 -3.01 0.51 1.57
CA GLN A 208 -3.49 -0.86 1.32
C GLN A 208 -3.99 -1.51 2.61
N VAL A 209 -3.19 -1.41 3.68
CA VAL A 209 -3.56 -1.96 5.00
C VAL A 209 -4.88 -1.36 5.48
N LEU A 210 -5.03 -0.04 5.49
CA LEU A 210 -6.26 0.61 5.97
C LEU A 210 -7.48 0.21 5.14
N LEU A 211 -7.35 0.16 3.80
CA LEU A 211 -8.45 -0.23 2.92
C LEU A 211 -8.95 -1.66 3.14
N GLU A 212 -8.06 -2.60 3.47
CA GLU A 212 -8.40 -3.99 3.78
C GLU A 212 -8.96 -4.13 5.21
N TRP A 213 -8.28 -3.55 6.21
CA TRP A 213 -8.64 -3.71 7.62
C TRP A 213 -9.96 -3.02 7.99
N GLN A 214 -10.22 -1.83 7.46
CA GLN A 214 -11.51 -1.16 7.66
C GLN A 214 -12.67 -1.94 7.02
N ALA A 215 -12.45 -2.51 5.83
CA ALA A 215 -13.45 -3.36 5.19
C ALA A 215 -13.74 -4.61 6.03
N ALA A 216 -12.74 -5.09 6.78
CA ALA A 216 -12.85 -6.18 7.74
C ALA A 216 -13.34 -5.73 9.13
N GLY A 217 -13.85 -4.50 9.29
CA GLY A 217 -14.47 -4.02 10.54
C GLY A 217 -13.46 -3.77 11.67
N PHE A 218 -12.30 -3.20 11.31
CA PHE A 218 -11.33 -2.66 12.24
C PHE A 218 -11.16 -1.14 12.08
N GLU A 219 -10.98 -0.47 13.22
CA GLU A 219 -10.68 0.95 13.33
C GLU A 219 -9.21 1.13 13.74
N LEU A 220 -8.52 2.10 13.12
CA LEU A 220 -7.16 2.45 13.50
C LEU A 220 -7.17 3.17 14.86
N ALA A 221 -6.40 2.66 15.81
CA ALA A 221 -6.20 3.27 17.12
C ALA A 221 -4.86 4.03 17.21
N ALA A 222 -3.82 3.56 16.55
CA ALA A 222 -2.54 4.25 16.44
C ALA A 222 -1.75 3.79 15.20
N LEU A 223 -0.90 4.67 14.68
CA LEU A 223 0.10 4.34 13.67
C LEU A 223 1.45 4.92 14.11
N HIS A 224 2.42 4.04 14.36
CA HIS A 224 3.76 4.40 14.80
C HIS A 224 4.76 4.32 13.65
N ASP A 225 5.64 5.31 13.55
CA ASP A 225 6.61 5.48 12.46
C ASP A 225 8.06 5.16 12.85
N PHE A 226 8.29 4.76 14.11
CA PHE A 226 9.62 4.71 14.70
C PHE A 226 10.50 3.52 14.30
N LEU A 227 9.92 2.54 13.59
CA LEU A 227 10.63 1.35 13.11
C LEU A 227 11.44 1.70 11.84
N PRO A 228 12.62 1.10 11.63
CA PRO A 228 13.49 1.44 10.50
C PRO A 228 12.85 1.22 9.13
N SER A 229 12.12 0.11 8.95
CA SER A 229 11.61 -0.34 7.65
C SER A 229 10.19 -0.87 7.68
N GLN A 230 9.54 -0.86 8.84
CA GLN A 230 8.20 -1.41 9.03
C GLN A 230 7.24 -0.33 9.53
N HIS A 231 5.96 -0.51 9.26
CA HIS A 231 4.88 0.18 9.96
C HIS A 231 4.57 -0.57 11.26
N LEU A 232 4.04 0.13 12.26
CA LEU A 232 3.39 -0.49 13.41
C LEU A 232 2.00 0.13 13.57
N PHE A 233 0.97 -0.65 13.21
CA PHE A 233 -0.42 -0.27 13.37
C PHE A 233 -0.98 -0.87 14.65
N PHE A 234 -1.77 -0.09 15.38
CA PHE A 234 -2.69 -0.61 16.38
C PHE A 234 -4.12 -0.48 15.88
N PHE A 235 -4.83 -1.60 15.80
CA PHE A 235 -6.24 -1.68 15.42
C PHE A 235 -7.11 -2.14 16.59
N ARG A 236 -8.40 -1.85 16.48
CA ARG A 236 -9.46 -2.34 17.37
C ARG A 236 -10.64 -2.79 16.52
N ALA A 237 -11.46 -3.70 17.03
CA ALA A 237 -12.74 -4.00 16.39
C ALA A 237 -13.64 -2.75 16.41
N ASP A 238 -14.35 -2.49 15.31
CA ASP A 238 -15.22 -1.31 15.19
C ASP A 238 -16.22 -1.21 16.35
N GLY A 239 -16.34 -0.02 16.94
CA GLY A 239 -17.28 0.25 18.02
C GLY A 239 -16.92 -0.39 19.38
N SER A 240 -15.73 -0.97 19.54
CA SER A 240 -15.25 -1.57 20.80
C SER A 240 -14.57 -0.56 21.77
N GLY A 241 -14.47 0.72 21.41
CA GLY A 241 -13.77 1.75 22.17
C GLY A 241 -14.54 3.07 22.29
N ALA A 242 -14.01 4.00 23.09
CA ALA A 242 -14.49 5.37 23.07
C ALA A 242 -14.13 6.01 21.71
N ALA A 243 -14.99 6.88 21.19
CA ALA A 243 -14.76 7.53 19.89
C ALA A 243 -13.47 8.39 19.86
N ASP A 244 -12.95 8.77 21.02
CA ASP A 244 -11.71 9.54 21.17
C ASP A 244 -10.44 8.66 21.11
N ASP A 245 -10.58 7.32 21.18
CA ASP A 245 -9.48 6.36 21.04
C ASP A 245 -9.22 5.95 19.58
N VAL A 246 -10.04 6.44 18.64
CA VAL A 246 -9.93 6.12 17.21
C VAL A 246 -9.16 7.23 16.50
N LEU A 247 -8.07 6.84 15.85
CA LEU A 247 -7.29 7.70 14.98
C LEU A 247 -7.95 7.73 13.60
N ALA A 248 -8.61 8.84 13.29
CA ALA A 248 -9.26 9.00 11.99
C ALA A 248 -8.23 8.97 10.87
N ASP A 249 -8.48 8.22 9.80
CA ASP A 249 -7.66 8.22 8.60
C ASP A 249 -8.46 8.70 7.39
N HIS A 250 -7.77 9.39 6.48
CA HIS A 250 -8.36 9.94 5.28
C HIS A 250 -7.41 9.88 4.10
N ASP A 251 -7.98 9.64 2.91
CA ASP A 251 -7.31 9.98 1.65
C ASP A 251 -7.08 11.50 1.58
N LEU A 252 -5.91 11.91 1.08
CA LEU A 252 -5.47 13.30 0.95
C LEU A 252 -6.53 14.19 0.27
N PHE A 253 -7.13 13.73 -0.82
CA PHE A 253 -8.11 14.51 -1.57
C PHE A 253 -9.47 14.54 -0.89
N ALA A 254 -9.85 13.44 -0.21
CA ALA A 254 -11.04 13.42 0.62
C ALA A 254 -10.92 14.39 1.81
N ALA A 255 -9.76 14.42 2.47
CA ALA A 255 -9.49 15.33 3.59
C ALA A 255 -9.47 16.80 3.16
N LEU A 256 -8.86 17.11 2.00
CA LEU A 256 -8.90 18.45 1.40
C LEU A 256 -10.33 18.89 1.08
N ALA A 257 -11.12 18.03 0.45
CA ALA A 257 -12.51 18.33 0.09
C ALA A 257 -13.41 18.53 1.32
N ALA A 258 -13.16 17.78 2.40
CA ALA A 258 -13.86 17.92 3.67
C ALA A 258 -13.35 19.10 4.53
N GLY A 259 -12.29 19.79 4.10
CA GLY A 259 -11.69 20.90 4.86
C GLY A 259 -11.01 20.48 6.16
N LEU A 260 -10.59 19.22 6.27
CA LEU A 260 -9.93 18.64 7.45
C LEU A 260 -8.44 18.97 7.54
N ILE A 261 -7.84 19.37 6.41
CA ILE A 261 -6.43 19.71 6.28
C ILE A 261 -6.23 20.93 5.40
N GLU A 262 -5.10 21.60 5.60
CA GLU A 262 -4.53 22.57 4.68
C GLU A 262 -3.22 22.01 4.12
N VAL A 263 -2.97 22.22 2.82
CA VAL A 263 -1.78 21.72 2.14
C VAL A 263 -1.18 22.81 1.26
N GLU A 264 0.13 23.02 1.37
CA GLU A 264 0.94 23.82 0.45
C GLU A 264 2.02 22.94 -0.21
N PRO A 265 1.79 22.45 -1.43
CA PRO A 265 2.78 21.68 -2.17
C PRO A 265 3.95 22.56 -2.63
N ARG A 266 5.17 22.08 -2.45
CA ARG A 266 6.42 22.79 -2.75
C ARG A 266 7.39 21.89 -3.52
N GLY A 267 8.04 22.46 -4.52
CA GLY A 267 9.13 21.79 -5.23
C GLY A 267 10.26 21.38 -4.29
N ALA A 268 10.79 20.17 -4.48
CA ALA A 268 11.94 19.65 -3.76
C ALA A 268 12.98 19.05 -4.72
N GLY A 269 13.07 19.60 -5.94
CA GLY A 269 13.96 19.13 -7.00
C GLY A 269 13.33 18.05 -7.88
N ALA A 270 14.19 17.27 -8.55
CA ALA A 270 13.78 16.34 -9.61
C ALA A 270 13.12 15.04 -9.13
N ASP A 271 13.26 14.72 -7.84
CA ASP A 271 12.94 13.39 -7.31
C ASP A 271 11.88 13.39 -6.22
N ALA A 272 11.39 14.58 -5.85
CA ALA A 272 10.48 14.74 -4.75
C ALA A 272 9.64 16.02 -4.84
N VAL A 273 8.51 16.00 -4.14
CA VAL A 273 7.69 17.15 -3.80
C VAL A 273 7.46 17.13 -2.30
N THR A 274 7.60 18.29 -1.64
CA THR A 274 7.31 18.42 -0.21
C THR A 274 5.97 19.09 -0.01
N LEU A 275 5.08 18.45 0.73
CA LEU A 275 3.82 19.03 1.18
C LEU A 275 4.05 19.64 2.55
N ARG A 276 3.87 20.95 2.67
CA ARG A 276 3.58 21.52 3.99
C ARG A 276 2.12 21.22 4.27
N ILE A 277 1.83 20.53 5.36
CA ILE A 277 0.49 20.03 5.67
C ILE A 277 0.19 20.24 7.15
N ARG A 278 -1.06 20.58 7.47
CA ARG A 278 -1.57 20.62 8.85
C ARG A 278 -3.04 20.21 8.90
N ARG A 279 -3.50 19.72 10.04
CA ARG A 279 -4.93 19.52 10.32
C ARG A 279 -5.61 20.83 10.73
N THR A 280 -6.90 20.94 10.45
CA THR A 280 -7.73 22.11 10.81
C THR A 280 -8.65 21.84 12.00
N GLY A 281 -9.04 20.58 12.22
CA GLY A 281 -9.86 20.15 13.36
C GLY A 281 -9.01 19.82 14.58
N ASP A 282 -9.66 19.50 15.70
CA ASP A 282 -9.00 19.29 17.01
C ASP A 282 -8.46 17.86 17.23
N ARG A 283 -8.95 16.88 16.45
CA ARG A 283 -8.57 15.47 16.59
C ARG A 283 -7.37 15.10 15.72
N PRO A 284 -6.44 14.27 16.21
CA PRO A 284 -5.40 13.67 15.39
C PRO A 284 -5.97 12.91 14.21
N LEU A 285 -5.22 12.85 13.10
CA LEU A 285 -5.61 12.08 11.93
C LEU A 285 -4.41 11.62 11.10
N VAL A 286 -4.59 10.50 10.39
CA VAL A 286 -3.66 9.99 9.37
C VAL A 286 -4.12 10.45 7.99
N ILE A 287 -3.20 10.97 7.19
CA ILE A 287 -3.42 11.24 5.78
C ILE A 287 -2.65 10.24 4.95
N THR A 288 -3.32 9.59 4.00
CA THR A 288 -2.66 8.81 2.94
C THR A 288 -2.69 9.57 1.61
N SER A 289 -1.62 9.49 0.82
CA SER A 289 -1.56 9.98 -0.55
C SER A 289 -1.41 8.81 -1.49
N PRO A 290 -2.23 8.68 -2.53
CA PRO A 290 -2.08 7.61 -3.51
C PRO A 290 -0.89 7.84 -4.46
N VAL A 291 -0.37 6.75 -5.03
CA VAL A 291 0.45 6.75 -6.26
C VAL A 291 -0.16 7.65 -7.32
N ALA A 292 0.69 8.25 -8.16
CA ALA A 292 0.28 9.15 -9.24
C ALA A 292 -0.47 10.41 -8.80
N THR A 293 -0.36 10.81 -7.53
CA THR A 293 -0.68 12.17 -7.11
C THR A 293 0.17 13.16 -7.91
N ARG A 294 -0.47 14.11 -8.60
CA ARG A 294 0.16 14.96 -9.60
C ARG A 294 0.36 16.37 -9.06
N PHE A 295 1.52 16.97 -9.36
CA PHE A 295 1.87 18.32 -8.94
C PHE A 295 2.28 19.18 -10.13
N THR A 296 1.69 20.35 -10.28
CA THR A 296 1.96 21.22 -11.43
C THR A 296 2.27 22.64 -11.02
N THR A 297 3.17 23.29 -11.73
CA THR A 297 3.15 24.75 -11.84
C THR A 297 2.44 25.12 -13.13
N GLY A 298 1.94 26.35 -13.28
CA GLY A 298 1.23 26.84 -14.47
C GLY A 298 2.07 26.85 -15.77
N GLY A 299 2.61 25.71 -16.19
CA GLY A 299 3.33 25.46 -17.44
C GLY A 299 4.80 25.03 -17.30
N THR A 300 5.44 25.06 -16.12
CA THR A 300 6.90 24.85 -16.03
C THR A 300 7.33 23.47 -15.53
N SER A 301 6.63 22.89 -14.55
CA SER A 301 6.94 21.61 -13.94
C SER A 301 5.67 20.77 -13.79
N ASP A 302 5.77 19.48 -14.06
CA ASP A 302 4.69 18.49 -13.94
C ASP A 302 5.28 17.24 -13.30
N MET A 303 5.07 17.07 -12.00
CA MET A 303 5.63 16.02 -11.17
C MET A 303 4.55 15.00 -10.79
N ILE A 304 4.94 13.74 -10.64
CA ILE A 304 4.05 12.62 -10.35
C ILE A 304 4.64 11.85 -9.17
N ALA A 305 3.88 11.68 -8.10
CA ALA A 305 4.24 10.81 -6.98
C ALA A 305 4.38 9.37 -7.47
N ARG A 306 5.52 8.73 -7.18
CA ARG A 306 5.86 7.39 -7.68
C ARG A 306 5.30 6.26 -6.80
N ARG A 307 5.00 6.56 -5.55
CA ARG A 307 4.54 5.61 -4.52
C ARG A 307 3.40 6.22 -3.73
N ASP A 308 2.66 5.37 -3.04
CA ASP A 308 1.83 5.81 -1.94
C ASP A 308 2.68 6.56 -0.89
N GLY A 309 2.01 7.38 -0.10
CA GLY A 309 2.60 8.04 1.04
C GLY A 309 1.62 8.09 2.20
N TRP A 310 2.13 8.38 3.39
CA TRP A 310 1.30 8.75 4.53
C TRP A 310 1.99 9.74 5.47
N ILE A 311 1.20 10.36 6.34
CA ILE A 311 1.66 11.17 7.47
C ILE A 311 0.63 11.16 8.61
N VAL A 312 1.10 11.15 9.85
CA VAL A 312 0.29 11.38 11.05
C VAL A 312 0.34 12.85 11.44
N LEU A 313 -0.83 13.47 11.68
CA LEU A 313 -0.99 14.87 12.09
C LEU A 313 -1.54 14.94 13.51
N ASP A 314 -0.66 14.84 14.50
CA ASP A 314 -1.02 14.80 15.92
C ASP A 314 -1.48 16.15 16.49
N ASP A 315 -0.94 17.25 15.95
CA ASP A 315 -1.18 18.62 16.38
C ASP A 315 -1.62 19.50 15.19
N GLY A 316 -2.07 20.73 15.46
CA GLY A 316 -2.47 21.70 14.43
C GLY A 316 -1.29 22.41 13.76
N GLU A 317 -0.05 22.01 14.05
CA GLU A 317 1.15 22.66 13.52
C GLU A 317 1.42 22.23 12.08
N TRP A 318 2.13 23.08 11.36
CA TRP A 318 2.62 22.73 10.02
C TRP A 318 3.70 21.66 10.11
N ARG A 319 3.52 20.57 9.36
CA ARG A 319 4.50 19.50 9.15
C ARG A 319 4.98 19.52 7.70
N GLU A 320 6.22 19.08 7.49
CA GLU A 320 6.75 18.81 6.15
C GLU A 320 6.67 17.32 5.85
N TRP A 321 6.10 16.99 4.70
CA TRP A 321 5.91 15.63 4.24
C TRP A 321 6.44 15.49 2.82
N THR A 322 7.54 14.75 2.65
CA THR A 322 8.20 14.61 1.35
C THR A 322 7.74 13.35 0.64
N LEU A 323 7.16 13.52 -0.53
CA LEU A 323 6.71 12.45 -1.42
C LEU A 323 7.75 12.22 -2.52
N ARG A 324 8.09 10.96 -2.74
CA ARG A 324 8.94 10.55 -3.87
C ARG A 324 8.19 10.80 -5.17
N ALA A 325 8.76 11.61 -6.05
CA ALA A 325 8.14 12.02 -7.29
C ALA A 325 9.11 11.90 -8.47
N VAL A 326 8.58 12.06 -9.68
CA VAL A 326 9.36 12.18 -10.92
C VAL A 326 8.66 13.15 -11.86
N ALA A 327 9.43 13.87 -12.67
CA ALA A 327 8.89 14.65 -13.76
C ALA A 327 8.11 13.75 -14.74
N ARG A 328 6.97 14.22 -15.23
CA ARG A 328 6.13 13.51 -16.21
C ARG A 328 6.84 13.28 -17.55
N ARG A 329 7.85 14.10 -17.87
CA ARG A 329 8.66 14.02 -19.08
C ARG A 329 10.14 13.92 -18.73
N PRO A 330 10.95 13.19 -19.51
CA PRO A 330 12.37 13.00 -19.23
C PRO A 330 13.18 14.30 -19.27
N ASP A 331 12.76 15.24 -20.12
CA ASP A 331 13.33 16.59 -20.30
C ASP A 331 12.59 17.68 -19.49
N GLY A 332 11.65 17.28 -18.63
CA GLY A 332 10.87 18.20 -17.81
C GLY A 332 11.75 18.93 -16.80
N ALA A 333 11.62 20.27 -16.74
CA ALA A 333 12.33 21.06 -15.75
C ALA A 333 11.83 20.71 -14.33
N PRO A 334 12.71 20.26 -13.42
CA PRO A 334 12.32 19.99 -12.06
C PRO A 334 11.88 21.30 -11.38
N PRO A 335 10.92 21.26 -10.45
CA PRO A 335 10.54 22.44 -9.72
C PRO A 335 11.68 22.90 -8.82
N GLU A 336 11.94 24.21 -8.78
CA GLU A 336 12.91 24.81 -7.89
C GLU A 336 12.55 24.53 -6.43
N PRO A 337 13.53 24.35 -5.52
CA PRO A 337 13.24 24.18 -4.09
C PRO A 337 12.35 25.29 -3.55
N GLY A 338 11.21 24.92 -2.94
CA GLY A 338 10.22 25.87 -2.40
C GLY A 338 9.26 26.46 -3.43
N GLN A 339 9.40 26.15 -4.72
CA GLN A 339 8.47 26.61 -5.76
C GLN A 339 7.04 26.11 -5.44
N PRO A 340 6.03 26.99 -5.35
CA PRO A 340 4.65 26.57 -5.13
C PRO A 340 4.15 25.69 -6.27
N LEU A 341 3.45 24.61 -5.93
CA LEU A 341 2.82 23.68 -6.87
C LEU A 341 1.32 23.55 -6.55
N GLU A 342 0.52 23.34 -7.59
CA GLU A 342 -0.85 22.86 -7.48
C GLU A 342 -0.84 21.34 -7.33
N ILE A 343 -1.80 20.77 -6.60
CA ILE A 343 -1.95 19.33 -6.38
C ILE A 343 -3.22 18.80 -7.03
N HIS A 344 -3.13 17.66 -7.71
CA HIS A 344 -4.20 17.06 -8.49
C HIS A 344 -4.31 15.55 -8.23
N PRO A 345 -5.53 14.98 -8.21
CA PRO A 345 -5.72 13.57 -7.94
C PRO A 345 -5.24 12.66 -9.07
N PRO A 346 -4.93 11.37 -8.78
CA PRO A 346 -4.53 10.38 -9.79
C PRO A 346 -5.55 10.20 -10.92
N THR A 347 -6.84 10.52 -10.67
CA THR A 347 -7.91 10.50 -11.67
C THR A 347 -7.67 11.46 -12.84
N THR A 348 -6.76 12.42 -12.70
CA THR A 348 -6.33 13.29 -13.80
C THR A 348 -5.35 12.61 -14.78
N ILE A 349 -4.70 11.51 -14.36
CA ILE A 349 -3.73 10.72 -15.13
C ILE A 349 -3.93 9.21 -14.93
N PRO A 350 -5.13 8.66 -15.19
CA PRO A 350 -5.51 7.31 -14.75
C PRO A 350 -4.65 6.18 -15.35
N ARG A 351 -4.09 6.40 -16.55
CA ARG A 351 -3.18 5.43 -17.18
C ARG A 351 -1.85 5.34 -16.44
N ILE A 352 -1.31 6.46 -15.99
CA ILE A 352 -0.06 6.50 -15.22
C ILE A 352 -0.32 5.91 -13.82
N ALA A 353 -1.47 6.21 -13.22
CA ALA A 353 -1.88 5.64 -11.94
C ALA A 353 -1.91 4.11 -11.98
N ALA A 354 -2.53 3.51 -12.99
CA ALA A 354 -2.55 2.06 -13.16
C ALA A 354 -1.14 1.45 -13.30
N VAL A 355 -0.25 2.11 -14.05
CA VAL A 355 1.14 1.65 -14.24
C VAL A 355 1.95 1.76 -12.95
N LEU A 356 1.81 2.86 -12.21
CA LEU A 356 2.52 3.04 -10.95
C LEU A 356 1.99 2.12 -9.85
N TYR A 357 0.71 1.73 -9.89
CA TYR A 357 0.18 0.68 -9.02
C TYR A 357 0.87 -0.67 -9.29
N GLU A 358 0.98 -1.09 -10.55
CA GLU A 358 1.72 -2.31 -10.92
C GLU A 358 3.20 -2.24 -10.53
N ALA A 359 3.84 -1.08 -10.73
CA ALA A 359 5.23 -0.87 -10.36
C ALA A 359 5.45 -0.89 -8.84
N GLN A 360 4.48 -0.38 -8.06
CA GLN A 360 4.48 -0.43 -6.61
C GLN A 360 4.32 -1.86 -6.10
N ALA A 361 3.36 -2.62 -6.64
CA ALA A 361 3.20 -4.04 -6.36
C ALA A 361 4.47 -4.83 -6.69
N GLY A 362 5.19 -4.42 -7.74
CA GLY A 362 6.60 -4.76 -7.93
C GLY A 362 6.90 -6.24 -8.17
N THR A 363 5.90 -7.03 -8.55
CA THR A 363 6.05 -8.44 -8.90
C THR A 363 5.42 -8.74 -10.25
N TYR A 364 5.93 -9.77 -10.93
CA TYR A 364 5.26 -10.30 -12.11
C TYR A 364 5.56 -11.79 -12.30
N THR A 365 4.62 -12.47 -12.94
CA THR A 365 4.73 -13.87 -13.34
C THR A 365 4.34 -13.94 -14.82
N VAL A 366 5.09 -14.69 -15.63
CA VAL A 366 4.82 -14.83 -17.06
C VAL A 366 4.83 -16.30 -17.47
N ALA A 367 3.72 -16.74 -18.08
CA ALA A 367 3.50 -18.15 -18.40
C ALA A 367 3.78 -19.05 -17.18
N ASP A 368 4.55 -20.12 -17.36
CA ASP A 368 4.93 -21.06 -16.30
C ASP A 368 6.25 -20.67 -15.60
N SER A 369 6.69 -19.41 -15.69
CA SER A 369 7.88 -18.94 -14.98
C SER A 369 7.63 -18.81 -13.48
N PRO A 370 8.66 -18.91 -12.63
CA PRO A 370 8.57 -18.40 -11.26
C PRO A 370 8.16 -16.93 -11.23
N THR A 371 7.57 -16.49 -10.11
CA THR A 371 7.34 -15.08 -9.83
C THR A 371 8.68 -14.36 -9.70
N LEU A 372 8.79 -13.21 -10.36
CA LEU A 372 9.98 -12.38 -10.40
C LEU A 372 9.74 -11.07 -9.66
N TYR A 373 10.81 -10.58 -9.04
CA TYR A 373 10.81 -9.42 -8.15
C TYR A 373 11.75 -8.34 -8.66
N PRO A 374 11.34 -7.54 -9.65
CA PRO A 374 12.10 -6.36 -10.06
C PRO A 374 12.41 -5.46 -8.86
N LEU A 375 13.64 -4.94 -8.80
CA LEU A 375 13.98 -3.93 -7.81
C LEU A 375 13.10 -2.70 -8.03
N ARG A 376 12.42 -2.21 -6.99
CA ARG A 376 11.63 -0.97 -7.04
C ARG A 376 12.59 0.23 -7.05
N THR A 377 13.06 0.60 -8.23
CA THR A 377 14.02 1.71 -8.39
C THR A 377 13.37 2.90 -9.06
N ARG A 378 13.90 4.09 -8.76
CA ARG A 378 13.56 5.32 -9.49
C ARG A 378 13.66 5.15 -11.00
N ALA A 379 14.70 4.48 -11.50
CA ALA A 379 14.93 4.29 -12.93
C ALA A 379 13.74 3.58 -13.61
N ILE A 380 13.28 2.48 -13.02
CA ILE A 380 12.14 1.70 -13.55
C ILE A 380 10.85 2.51 -13.46
N GLU A 381 10.55 3.09 -12.30
CA GLU A 381 9.33 3.89 -12.08
C GLU A 381 9.30 5.12 -13.01
N SER A 382 10.45 5.76 -13.26
CA SER A 382 10.57 6.91 -14.17
C SER A 382 10.35 6.50 -15.63
N ALA A 383 11.01 5.43 -16.09
CA ALA A 383 10.82 4.88 -17.43
C ALA A 383 9.34 4.53 -17.66
N ALA A 384 8.69 3.91 -16.67
CA ALA A 384 7.27 3.54 -16.75
C ALA A 384 6.37 4.75 -16.98
N VAL A 385 6.61 5.87 -16.29
CA VAL A 385 5.90 7.14 -16.48
C VAL A 385 6.17 7.71 -17.88
N TRP A 386 7.43 7.83 -18.29
CA TRP A 386 7.83 8.50 -19.53
C TRP A 386 7.37 7.75 -20.79
N ILE A 387 7.40 6.42 -20.76
CA ILE A 387 6.89 5.59 -21.87
C ILE A 387 5.36 5.67 -21.93
N THR A 388 4.68 5.64 -20.79
CA THR A 388 3.21 5.60 -20.73
C THR A 388 2.55 6.84 -21.31
N ASP A 389 3.02 8.00 -20.86
CA ASP A 389 2.42 9.30 -21.19
C ASP A 389 3.13 9.98 -22.36
N GLY A 390 4.45 9.93 -22.37
CA GLY A 390 5.26 10.65 -23.34
C GLY A 390 5.59 9.89 -24.61
N ASP A 391 5.30 8.58 -24.62
CA ASP A 391 5.72 7.67 -25.69
C ASP A 391 7.22 7.79 -25.97
N ALA A 392 8.02 7.95 -24.91
CA ALA A 392 9.47 8.15 -25.02
C ALA A 392 10.15 6.97 -25.76
N SER A 393 11.19 7.26 -26.55
CA SER A 393 12.04 6.22 -27.15
C SER A 393 13.10 5.73 -26.16
N TYR A 394 13.67 4.54 -26.38
CA TYR A 394 14.75 4.04 -25.52
C TYR A 394 15.93 4.99 -25.50
N ALA A 395 16.36 5.49 -26.67
CA ALA A 395 17.45 6.45 -26.81
C ALA A 395 17.25 7.74 -25.99
N SER A 396 16.00 8.17 -25.78
CA SER A 396 15.71 9.39 -24.99
C SER A 396 15.79 9.18 -23.48
N ILE A 397 15.60 7.95 -23.00
CA ILE A 397 15.53 7.64 -21.57
C ILE A 397 16.74 6.87 -21.06
N GLU A 398 17.46 6.13 -21.92
CA GLU A 398 18.61 5.30 -21.55
C GLU A 398 19.63 6.05 -20.65
N PRO A 399 20.09 7.27 -20.99
CA PRO A 399 21.06 7.99 -20.15
C PRO A 399 20.52 8.40 -18.78
N LEU A 400 19.19 8.43 -18.61
CA LEU A 400 18.50 8.87 -17.39
C LEU A 400 18.14 7.72 -16.46
N ILE A 401 18.13 6.48 -16.99
CA ILE A 401 17.73 5.28 -16.27
C ILE A 401 18.87 4.27 -16.11
N ASP A 402 20.05 4.53 -16.69
CA ASP A 402 21.22 3.69 -16.47
C ASP A 402 21.76 3.85 -15.05
N GLY A 403 21.94 2.72 -14.36
CA GLY A 403 22.33 2.70 -12.97
C GLY A 403 23.23 1.52 -12.61
N ALA A 404 24.07 1.71 -11.59
CA ALA A 404 25.03 0.69 -11.15
C ALA A 404 24.39 -0.63 -10.70
N ARG A 405 23.17 -0.57 -10.13
CA ARG A 405 22.43 -1.76 -9.66
C ARG A 405 21.52 -2.35 -10.74
N VAL A 406 20.96 -1.50 -11.60
CA VAL A 406 20.02 -1.89 -12.66
C VAL A 406 20.45 -1.16 -13.93
N PRO A 407 21.06 -1.87 -14.90
CA PRO A 407 21.40 -1.30 -16.19
C PRO A 407 20.16 -0.79 -16.93
N ALA A 408 20.34 0.20 -17.80
CA ALA A 408 19.22 0.84 -18.50
C ALA A 408 18.30 -0.16 -19.25
N GLN A 409 18.85 -1.21 -19.86
CA GLN A 409 18.06 -2.22 -20.56
C GLN A 409 17.10 -2.96 -19.61
N TYR A 410 17.58 -3.34 -18.41
CA TYR A 410 16.73 -3.96 -17.39
C TYR A 410 15.68 -2.96 -16.88
N ALA A 411 16.07 -1.71 -16.67
CA ALA A 411 15.13 -0.68 -16.21
C ALA A 411 13.99 -0.46 -17.21
N ALA A 412 14.32 -0.36 -18.51
CA ALA A 412 13.34 -0.24 -19.58
C ALA A 412 12.48 -1.50 -19.74
N ALA A 413 13.08 -2.69 -19.66
CA ALA A 413 12.36 -3.95 -19.77
C ALA A 413 11.32 -4.11 -18.65
N PHE A 414 11.70 -3.90 -17.38
CA PHE A 414 10.76 -3.96 -16.27
C PHE A 414 9.67 -2.88 -16.34
N ALA A 415 10.01 -1.67 -16.79
CA ALA A 415 9.00 -0.65 -17.04
C ALA A 415 7.97 -1.11 -18.08
N LEU A 416 8.39 -1.76 -19.17
CA LEU A 416 7.47 -2.32 -20.16
C LEU A 416 6.57 -3.42 -19.59
N ILE A 417 7.09 -4.27 -18.69
CA ILE A 417 6.27 -5.27 -17.97
C ILE A 417 5.14 -4.57 -17.21
N PHE A 418 5.45 -3.57 -16.38
CA PHE A 418 4.43 -2.89 -15.57
C PHE A 418 3.41 -2.14 -16.44
N ILE A 419 3.86 -1.57 -17.56
CA ILE A 419 2.97 -0.94 -18.54
C ILE A 419 2.00 -1.96 -19.15
N ASP A 420 2.50 -3.12 -19.55
CA ASP A 420 1.70 -4.19 -20.14
C ASP A 420 0.69 -4.77 -19.14
N ARG A 421 1.11 -4.99 -17.89
CA ARG A 421 0.25 -5.44 -16.80
C ARG A 421 -0.88 -4.46 -16.49
N ALA A 422 -0.62 -3.16 -16.62
CA ALA A 422 -1.65 -2.12 -16.54
C ALA A 422 -2.59 -2.08 -17.77
N GLY A 423 -2.51 -3.07 -18.68
CA GLY A 423 -3.39 -3.22 -19.84
C GLY A 423 -3.03 -2.31 -21.02
N ILE A 424 -1.82 -1.76 -21.06
CA ILE A 424 -1.36 -0.88 -22.13
C ILE A 424 -0.53 -1.67 -23.14
N ASP A 425 -0.96 -1.69 -24.40
CA ASP A 425 -0.22 -2.33 -25.49
C ASP A 425 1.13 -1.64 -25.73
N VAL A 426 2.19 -2.24 -25.18
CA VAL A 426 3.58 -1.80 -25.30
C VAL A 426 4.11 -1.91 -26.72
N THR A 427 3.55 -2.79 -27.56
CA THR A 427 4.07 -3.05 -28.92
C THR A 427 3.80 -1.91 -29.89
N ARG A 428 2.91 -0.97 -29.49
CA ARG A 428 2.58 0.26 -30.22
C ARG A 428 3.34 1.49 -29.74
N ARG A 429 4.23 1.34 -28.74
CA ARG A 429 5.00 2.44 -28.17
C ARG A 429 6.31 2.67 -28.91
N GLN A 430 6.80 3.91 -28.92
CA GLN A 430 8.02 4.26 -29.64
C GLN A 430 9.24 3.46 -29.14
N VAL A 431 9.37 3.29 -27.82
CA VAL A 431 10.40 2.45 -27.19
C VAL A 431 10.45 1.02 -27.73
N TRP A 432 9.34 0.47 -28.23
CA TRP A 432 9.29 -0.90 -28.78
C TRP A 432 10.04 -1.03 -30.12
N ALA A 433 10.33 0.08 -30.79
CA ALA A 433 11.19 0.08 -31.97
C ALA A 433 12.61 -0.43 -31.61
N ASP A 434 13.06 -0.14 -30.39
CA ASP A 434 14.39 -0.45 -29.86
C ASP A 434 14.42 -1.79 -29.08
N ARG A 435 13.36 -2.60 -29.18
CA ARG A 435 13.19 -3.84 -28.40
C ARG A 435 14.35 -4.84 -28.53
N GLU A 436 14.99 -4.95 -29.69
CA GLU A 436 16.14 -5.85 -29.87
C GLU A 436 17.37 -5.36 -29.08
N GLU A 437 17.52 -4.04 -28.95
CA GLU A 437 18.56 -3.44 -28.13
C GLU A 437 18.28 -3.61 -26.63
N ILE A 438 17.02 -3.48 -26.24
CA ILE A 438 16.57 -3.67 -24.85
C ILE A 438 16.69 -5.15 -24.43
N PHE A 439 16.05 -6.07 -25.18
CA PHE A 439 15.87 -7.47 -24.77
C PHE A 439 16.98 -8.39 -25.26
N GLY A 440 17.61 -8.12 -26.41
CA GLY A 440 18.54 -9.05 -27.06
C GLY A 440 19.83 -9.34 -26.29
N ARG A 441 20.09 -8.62 -25.19
CA ARG A 441 21.24 -8.83 -24.30
C ARG A 441 20.86 -9.26 -22.89
N LEU A 442 19.56 -9.32 -22.58
CA LEU A 442 19.08 -9.73 -21.26
C LEU A 442 19.27 -11.25 -21.11
N ARG A 443 19.52 -11.67 -19.87
CA ARG A 443 19.70 -13.09 -19.53
C ARG A 443 18.62 -13.62 -18.60
N ASP A 444 17.69 -12.74 -18.21
CA ASP A 444 16.56 -13.11 -17.38
C ASP A 444 15.55 -13.91 -18.21
N GLN A 445 15.25 -15.12 -17.74
CA GLN A 445 14.39 -16.05 -18.46
C GLN A 445 12.94 -15.54 -18.55
N GLY A 446 12.43 -14.88 -17.50
CA GLY A 446 11.07 -14.36 -17.51
C GLY A 446 10.92 -13.19 -18.48
N LEU A 447 11.89 -12.26 -18.50
CA LEU A 447 11.90 -11.18 -19.48
C LEU A 447 11.97 -11.70 -20.91
N GLN A 448 12.76 -12.75 -21.16
CA GLN A 448 12.84 -13.36 -22.49
C GLN A 448 11.52 -14.02 -22.90
N VAL A 449 10.92 -14.82 -22.02
CA VAL A 449 9.61 -15.45 -22.28
C VAL A 449 8.54 -14.39 -22.55
N TRP A 450 8.49 -13.33 -21.75
CA TRP A 450 7.55 -12.23 -21.99
C TRP A 450 7.81 -11.55 -23.33
N TYR A 451 9.07 -11.31 -23.68
CA TYR A 451 9.45 -10.72 -24.96
C TYR A 451 9.02 -11.57 -26.16
N ASP A 452 9.27 -12.88 -26.10
CA ASP A 452 8.89 -13.83 -27.13
C ASP A 452 7.36 -13.84 -27.31
N LEU A 453 6.58 -13.90 -26.22
CA LEU A 453 5.11 -13.82 -26.29
C LEU A 453 4.60 -12.55 -26.97
N LYS A 454 5.23 -11.40 -26.72
CA LYS A 454 4.83 -10.12 -27.33
C LYS A 454 5.25 -9.98 -28.79
N THR A 455 6.28 -10.71 -29.22
CA THR A 455 6.76 -10.68 -30.60
C THR A 455 6.07 -11.73 -31.48
N GLU A 456 5.77 -12.91 -30.95
CA GLU A 456 5.14 -14.03 -31.65
C GLU A 456 3.62 -13.89 -31.81
N SER A 457 2.96 -13.06 -31.01
CA SER A 457 1.50 -12.80 -31.10
C SER A 457 1.07 -11.96 -32.34
N ARG A 458 1.84 -11.98 -33.44
CA ARG A 458 1.61 -11.19 -34.66
C ARG A 458 1.20 -12.02 -35.87
#